data_AF-A0A3D4TQG3-F1
#
_entry.id   AF-A0A3D4TQG3-F1
#
_cell.length_a   1.000
_cell.length_b   1.000
_cell.length_c   1.000
_cell.angle_alpha   90.00
_cell.angle_beta   90.00
_cell.angle_gamma   90.00
#
_symmetry.space_group_name_H-M   'P 1'
#
loop_
_entity.id
_entity.type
_entity.pdbx_description
1 polymer ?
#
loop_
_entity_poly.entity_id
_entity_poly.type
_entity_poly.pdbx_seq_one_letter_code
_entity_poly.pdbx_strand_id
1 'polypeptide(L)'
;GAAPFHMWLPDVYQGAPAPIALFISSAPKLAAFGMAYRLLEMGVGPLSTELQLMIAGLAAVSLVIGNLMAIAQSNLKRMLAFSTVSHIGFLLMG
;
A
#
# COMPACT_ATOMS: atom_id res chain seq x y z
N GLY A 1 0.44 0.01 -3.00
CA GLY A 1 1.90 -0.06 -2.86
C GLY A 1 2.22 0.29 -1.43
N ALA A 2 3.01 -0.54 -0.76
CA ALA A 2 3.59 -0.21 0.53
C ALA A 2 4.79 0.73 0.32
N ALA A 3 5.13 1.53 1.32
CA ALA A 3 6.41 2.22 1.34
C ALA A 3 7.56 1.21 1.51
N PRO A 4 8.73 1.44 0.88
CA PRO A 4 9.13 2.62 0.08
C PRO A 4 8.66 2.60 -1.38
N PHE A 5 8.01 1.54 -1.86
CA PHE A 5 7.64 1.32 -3.27
C PHE A 5 6.34 2.03 -3.72
N HIS A 6 5.95 3.09 -3.04
CA HIS A 6 4.65 3.77 -3.21
C HIS A 6 4.71 5.01 -4.12
N MET A 7 5.91 5.46 -4.51
CA MET A 7 6.15 6.77 -5.15
C MET A 7 5.36 7.03 -6.43
N TRP A 8 4.99 5.97 -7.16
CA TRP A 8 4.22 6.06 -8.40
C TRP A 8 2.72 6.36 -8.19
N LEU A 9 2.18 6.07 -7.00
CA LEU A 9 0.75 6.12 -6.74
C LEU A 9 0.15 7.53 -6.89
N PRO A 10 0.74 8.60 -6.32
CA PRO A 10 0.17 9.95 -6.42
C PRO A 10 0.03 10.42 -7.87
N ASP A 11 1.06 10.15 -8.69
CA ASP A 11 1.10 10.63 -10.07
C ASP A 11 0.16 9.82 -10.97
N VAL A 12 0.06 8.50 -10.76
CA VAL A 12 -0.91 7.66 -11.48
C VAL A 12 -2.34 8.01 -11.10
N TYR A 13 -2.64 8.23 -9.82
CA TYR A 13 -3.99 8.62 -9.38
C TYR A 13 -4.39 9.97 -9.97
N GLN A 14 -3.48 10.94 -9.96
CA GLN A 14 -3.76 12.28 -10.47
C GLN A 14 -3.90 12.29 -12.00
N GLY A 15 -2.99 11.62 -12.70
CA GLY A 15 -2.91 11.61 -14.17
C GLY A 15 -3.98 10.74 -14.84
N ALA A 16 -4.51 9.72 -14.16
CA ALA A 16 -5.52 8.84 -14.72
C ALA A 16 -6.94 9.48 -14.72
N PRO A 17 -7.79 9.13 -15.72
CA PRO A 17 -9.23 9.34 -15.64
C PRO A 17 -9.80 8.72 -14.36
N ALA A 18 -10.81 9.36 -13.77
CA ALA A 18 -11.35 8.94 -12.46
C ALA A 18 -11.76 7.45 -12.39
N PRO A 19 -12.43 6.86 -13.40
CA PRO A 19 -12.77 5.43 -13.37
C PRO A 19 -11.54 4.52 -13.31
N ILE A 20 -10.46 4.89 -14.02
CA ILE A 20 -9.22 4.14 -14.06
C ILE A 20 -8.48 4.25 -12.72
N ALA A 21 -8.43 5.45 -12.14
CA ALA A 21 -7.85 5.65 -10.80
C ALA A 21 -8.58 4.81 -9.73
N LEU A 22 -9.93 4.75 -9.79
CA LEU A 22 -10.73 3.93 -8.88
C LEU A 22 -10.46 2.43 -9.07
N PHE A 23 -10.39 1.96 -10.32
CA PHE A 23 -10.06 0.56 -10.60
C PHE A 23 -8.67 0.18 -10.08
N ILE A 24 -7.65 0.99 -10.38
CA ILE A 24 -6.27 0.78 -9.91
C ILE A 24 -6.18 0.83 -8.37
N SER A 25 -7.05 1.62 -7.74
CA SER A 25 -7.06 1.75 -6.27
C SER A 25 -7.55 0.52 -5.52
N SER A 26 -8.26 -0.40 -6.18
CA SER A 26 -9.00 -1.48 -5.54
C SER A 26 -8.58 -2.87 -6.04
N ALA A 27 -9.12 -3.32 -7.18
CA ALA A 27 -9.04 -4.72 -7.61
C ALA A 27 -7.60 -5.25 -7.72
N PRO A 28 -6.64 -4.56 -8.37
CA PRO A 28 -5.25 -5.03 -8.43
C PRO A 28 -4.58 -5.11 -7.06
N LYS A 29 -4.95 -4.24 -6.11
CA LYS A 29 -4.36 -4.25 -4.77
C LYS A 29 -4.85 -5.45 -3.94
N LEU A 30 -6.15 -5.76 -4.02
CA LEU A 30 -6.70 -6.94 -3.37
C LEU A 30 -6.10 -8.23 -3.95
N ALA A 31 -5.98 -8.31 -5.28
CA ALA A 31 -5.34 -9.44 -5.94
C ALA A 31 -3.86 -9.61 -5.52
N ALA A 32 -3.10 -8.50 -5.52
CA ALA A 32 -1.71 -8.52 -5.09
C ALA A 32 -1.55 -8.91 -3.61
N PHE A 33 -2.43 -8.42 -2.73
CA PHE A 33 -2.44 -8.82 -1.33
C PHE A 33 -2.74 -10.31 -1.16
N GLY A 34 -3.78 -10.83 -1.82
CA GLY A 34 -4.11 -12.26 -1.78
C GLY A 34 -2.97 -13.14 -2.30
N MET A 35 -2.29 -12.71 -3.37
CA MET A 35 -1.11 -13.40 -3.90
C MET A 35 0.05 -13.37 -2.90
N ALA A 36 0.34 -12.21 -2.28
CA ALA A 36 1.39 -12.09 -1.27
C ALA A 36 1.10 -12.96 -0.04
N TYR A 37 -0.14 -12.94 0.46
CA TYR A 37 -0.57 -13.79 1.57
C TYR A 37 -0.35 -15.27 1.25
N ARG A 38 -0.82 -15.75 0.08
CA ARG A 38 -0.64 -17.14 -0.35
C ARG A 38 0.83 -17.53 -0.51
N LEU A 39 1.65 -16.61 -1.04
CA LEU A 39 3.08 -16.84 -1.20
C LEU A 39 3.78 -16.96 0.15
N LEU A 40 3.46 -16.10 1.12
CA LEU A 40 4.04 -16.14 2.46
C LEU A 40 3.60 -17.39 3.23
N GLU A 41 2.31 -17.75 3.14
CA GLU A 41 1.75 -18.93 3.81
C GLU A 41 2.32 -20.25 3.26
N MET A 42 2.27 -20.44 1.93
CA MET A 42 2.59 -21.73 1.32
C MET A 42 3.99 -21.80 0.70
N GLY A 43 4.53 -20.67 0.23
CA GLY A 43 5.78 -20.62 -0.51
C GLY A 43 7.01 -20.42 0.37
N VAL A 44 6.89 -19.68 1.48
CA VAL A 44 8.00 -19.38 2.39
C VAL A 44 8.01 -20.31 3.61
N GLY A 45 6.87 -20.90 3.96
CA GLY A 45 6.73 -21.71 5.18
C GLY A 45 6.52 -20.83 6.42
N PRO A 46 6.81 -21.32 7.64
CA PRO A 46 6.67 -20.51 8.85
C PRO A 46 7.47 -19.20 8.76
N LEU A 47 6.81 -18.07 8.98
CA LEU A 47 7.43 -16.75 8.93
C LEU A 47 8.55 -16.66 9.97
N SER A 48 9.80 -16.49 9.51
CA SER A 48 10.93 -16.21 10.41
C SER A 48 10.74 -14.87 11.10
N THR A 49 11.39 -14.69 12.26
CA THR A 49 11.34 -13.45 13.02
C THR A 49 11.84 -12.26 12.21
N GLU A 50 12.87 -12.44 11.38
CA GLU A 50 13.41 -11.40 10.50
C GLU A 50 12.38 -10.93 9.48
N LEU A 51 11.62 -11.85 8.89
CA LEU A 51 10.60 -11.53 7.91
C LEU A 51 9.39 -10.84 8.55
N GLN A 52 8.99 -11.25 9.76
CA GLN A 52 7.98 -10.56 10.54
C GLN A 52 8.39 -9.12 10.86
N LEU A 53 9.63 -8.91 11.30
CA LEU A 53 10.17 -7.57 11.58
C LEU A 53 10.24 -6.72 10.30
N MET A 54 10.60 -7.31 9.16
CA MET A 54 10.60 -6.62 7.88
C MET A 54 9.19 -6.17 7.47
N ILE A 55 8.19 -7.06 7.57
CA ILE A 55 6.79 -6.75 7.26
C ILE A 55 6.26 -5.66 8.21
N ALA A 56 6.55 -5.76 9.51
CA ALA A 56 6.20 -4.75 10.50
C ALA A 56 6.86 -3.39 10.18
N GLY A 57 8.12 -3.38 9.74
CA GLY A 57 8.80 -2.19 9.26
C GLY A 57 8.12 -1.56 8.04
N LEU A 58 7.76 -2.36 7.04
CA LEU A 58 7.02 -1.90 5.87
C LEU A 58 5.65 -1.33 6.24
N ALA A 59 4.94 -1.97 7.17
CA ALA A 59 3.66 -1.50 7.70
C ALA A 59 3.81 -0.14 8.38
N ALA A 60 4.77 -0.01 9.30
CA ALA A 60 5.03 1.22 10.03
C ALA A 60 5.40 2.39 9.11
N VAL A 61 6.31 2.18 8.16
CA VAL A 61 6.72 3.22 7.20
C VAL A 61 5.54 3.61 6.29
N SER A 62 4.71 2.65 5.88
CA SER A 62 3.53 2.93 5.05
C SER A 62 2.48 3.76 5.79
N LEU A 63 2.25 3.50 7.07
CA LEU A 63 1.35 4.27 7.92
C LEU A 63 1.87 5.68 8.14
N VAL A 64 3.16 5.83 8.48
CA VAL A 64 3.77 7.14 8.72
C VAL A 64 3.74 7.99 7.46
N ILE A 65 4.27 7.47 6.34
CA ILE A 65 4.33 8.25 5.10
C ILE A 65 2.94 8.49 4.53
N GLY A 66 2.06 7.48 4.51
CA GLY A 66 0.72 7.60 3.95
C GLY A 66 -0.12 8.66 4.66
N ASN A 67 -0.11 8.68 6.00
CA ASN A 67 -0.89 9.68 6.76
C ASN A 67 -0.27 11.08 6.70
N LEU A 68 1.04 11.21 6.90
CA LEU A 68 1.71 12.52 6.91
C LEU A 68 1.64 13.21 5.54
N MET A 69 1.91 12.47 4.45
CA MET A 69 1.90 13.05 3.11
C MET A 69 0.48 13.37 2.63
N ALA A 70 -0.54 12.62 3.07
CA ALA A 70 -1.93 12.90 2.74
C ALA A 70 -2.38 14.28 3.27
N ILE A 71 -2.01 14.62 4.51
CA ILE A 71 -2.36 15.92 5.14
C ILE A 71 -1.76 17.10 4.35
N ALA A 72 -0.57 16.93 3.78
CA ALA A 72 0.11 17.98 3.01
C ALA A 72 -0.43 18.17 1.58
N GLN A 73 -1.36 17.32 1.10
CA GLN A 73 -1.87 17.43 -0.27
C GLN A 73 -3.01 18.45 -0.39
N SER A 74 -2.94 19.28 -1.43
CA SER A 74 -4.06 20.14 -1.88
C SER A 74 -4.93 19.50 -2.97
N ASN A 75 -4.44 18.42 -3.60
CA ASN A 75 -5.17 17.70 -4.65
C ASN A 75 -5.85 16.45 -4.08
N LEU A 76 -7.17 16.36 -4.25
CA LEU A 76 -7.98 15.25 -3.72
C LEU A 76 -7.51 13.87 -4.22
N LYS A 77 -7.16 13.73 -5.50
CA LYS A 77 -6.71 12.44 -6.05
C LYS A 77 -5.37 12.02 -5.45
N ARG A 78 -4.44 12.96 -5.26
CA ARG A 78 -3.15 12.69 -4.58
C ARG A 78 -3.37 12.34 -3.10
N MET A 79 -4.26 13.06 -2.43
CA MET A 79 -4.64 12.77 -1.03
C MET A 79 -5.18 11.34 -0.89
N LEU A 80 -6.09 10.94 -1.77
CA LEU A 80 -6.64 9.58 -1.82
C LEU A 80 -5.54 8.55 -2.15
N ALA A 81 -4.59 8.88 -3.02
CA ALA A 81 -3.44 8.00 -3.29
C ALA A 81 -2.65 7.71 -2.02
N PHE A 82 -2.28 8.73 -1.24
CA PHE A 82 -1.56 8.55 0.02
C PHE A 82 -2.40 7.86 1.12
N SER A 83 -3.71 8.13 1.18
CA SER A 83 -4.62 7.37 2.03
C SER A 83 -4.57 5.87 1.71
N THR A 84 -4.53 5.51 0.43
CA THR A 84 -4.39 4.08 0.05
C THR A 84 -3.01 3.48 0.35
N VAL A 85 -1.97 4.29 0.56
CA VAL A 85 -0.66 3.81 1.06
C VAL A 85 -0.78 3.46 2.54
N SER A 86 -1.43 4.32 3.33
CA SER A 86 -1.73 4.08 4.75
C SER A 86 -2.57 2.80 4.94
N HIS A 87 -3.60 2.60 4.11
CA HIS A 87 -4.43 1.39 4.14
C HIS A 87 -3.66 0.09 3.85
N ILE A 88 -2.63 0.13 3.00
CA ILE A 88 -1.75 -1.02 2.82
C ILE A 88 -0.95 -1.29 4.10
N GLY A 89 -0.52 -0.24 4.81
CA GLY A 89 0.11 -0.38 6.12
C GLY A 89 -0.77 -1.09 7.15
N PHE A 90 -2.07 -0.75 7.21
CA PHE A 90 -3.03 -1.47 8.05
C PHE A 90 -3.19 -2.94 7.63
N LEU A 91 -3.29 -3.21 6.32
CA LEU A 91 -3.38 -4.59 5.81
C LEU A 91 -2.14 -5.44 6.12
N LEU A 92 -0.96 -4.84 6.22
CA LEU A 92 0.28 -5.55 6.59
C LEU A 92 0.41 -5.79 8.10
N MET A 93 -0.37 -5.09 8.94
CA MET A 93 -0.37 -5.27 10.39
C MET A 93 -1.35 -6.36 10.84
N GLY A 94 -2.42 -6.58 10.05
CA GLY A 94 -3.54 -7.48 10.33
C GLY A 94 -3.37 -8.90 9.85
#